data_AF-A0AAN2BZG6-F1
#
_entry.id   AF-A0AAN2BZG6-F1
#
_cell.length_a   1.000
_cell.length_b   1.000
_cell.length_c   1.000
_cell.angle_alpha   90.00
_cell.angle_beta   90.00
_cell.angle_gamma   90.00
#
_symmetry.space_group_name_H-M   'P 1'
#
loop_
_entity.id
_entity.type
_entity.pdbx_description
1 polymer ?
#
loop_
_entity_poly.entity_id
_entity_poly.type
_entity_poly.pdbx_seq_one_letter_code
_entity_poly.pdbx_strand_id
1 'polypeptide(L)'
;MLTTLRREYAQLITSGGQLLLLLVGLKLESRTGWLWCLGIMAVVSLLAWYSTLYRLRTISGTPTSRIGSAAQGYVELTGRGAVHGTPILSRYSNLPCLWCRYKMERKRSDNKGWHTEEQGVNSAPFLIDDGSGKCVIDPQGAEVVTRHKDSWTSGDYRYTEWRLLDIDDIYVLGEFKTVGGSSTTLTQDELVKQVLSEWKMDNADLLKRFDLDNNGVLDMREWMLARSAAKREAEKRLDEALAAPDINFMLQPRDGRLFLISNLDQDKLAARYKLWAWAHIVILFGALSGLAWVLQLPSS
;
A
#
# COMPACT_ATOMS: atom_id res chain seq x y z
N MET A 1 -10.11 -2.70 -6.65
CA MET A 1 -10.76 -3.90 -6.07
C MET A 1 -10.24 -5.23 -6.61
N LEU A 2 -9.86 -5.33 -7.90
CA LEU A 2 -9.35 -6.57 -8.54
C LEU A 2 -7.87 -6.92 -8.25
N THR A 3 -7.10 -6.04 -7.61
CA THR A 3 -5.64 -6.20 -7.49
C THR A 3 -5.19 -6.93 -6.22
N THR A 4 -5.95 -6.85 -5.13
CA THR A 4 -5.57 -7.41 -3.82
C THR A 4 -5.91 -8.91 -3.69
N LEU A 5 -6.93 -9.38 -4.40
CA LEU A 5 -7.33 -10.81 -4.42
C LEU A 5 -6.40 -11.70 -5.26
N ARG A 6 -5.62 -11.12 -6.19
CA ARG A 6 -4.98 -11.90 -7.25
C ARG A 6 -3.68 -12.62 -6.85
N ARG A 7 -3.09 -12.33 -5.68
CA ARG A 7 -1.66 -12.59 -5.45
C ARG A 7 -1.33 -13.66 -4.39
N GLU A 8 -2.07 -13.79 -3.29
CA GLU A 8 -1.95 -14.98 -2.42
C GLU A 8 -2.46 -16.25 -3.12
N TYR A 9 -3.51 -16.11 -3.93
CA TYR A 9 -4.05 -17.21 -4.73
C TYR A 9 -3.15 -17.61 -5.91
N ALA A 10 -2.22 -16.75 -6.35
CA ALA A 10 -1.36 -17.06 -7.49
C ALA A 10 -0.53 -18.33 -7.24
N GLN A 11 0.02 -18.50 -6.02
CA GLN A 11 0.82 -19.67 -5.65
C GLN A 11 -0.02 -20.96 -5.64
N LEU A 12 -1.23 -20.88 -5.05
CA LEU A 12 -2.17 -21.99 -4.98
C LEU A 12 -2.68 -22.40 -6.39
N ILE A 13 -2.92 -21.40 -7.25
CA ILE A 13 -3.33 -21.58 -8.65
C ILE A 13 -2.19 -22.20 -9.46
N THR A 14 -0.94 -21.77 -9.25
CA THR A 14 0.21 -22.37 -9.94
C THR A 14 0.42 -23.83 -9.54
N SER A 15 0.31 -24.17 -8.25
CA SER A 15 0.44 -25.57 -7.80
C SER A 15 -0.72 -26.44 -8.29
N GLY A 16 -1.95 -25.93 -8.28
CA GLY A 16 -3.11 -26.65 -8.81
C GLY A 16 -3.04 -26.86 -10.33
N GLY A 17 -2.56 -25.86 -11.06
CA GLY A 17 -2.36 -25.94 -12.51
C GLY A 17 -1.29 -26.96 -12.91
N GLN A 18 -0.18 -27.03 -12.19
CA GLN A 18 0.88 -28.02 -12.43
C GLN A 18 0.36 -29.46 -12.22
N LEU A 19 -0.43 -29.69 -11.16
CA LEU A 19 -1.03 -31.00 -10.89
C LEU A 19 -2.05 -31.38 -11.98
N LEU A 20 -2.82 -30.43 -12.48
CA LEU A 20 -3.74 -30.65 -13.60
C LEU A 20 -2.99 -31.01 -14.89
N LEU A 21 -1.86 -30.36 -15.19
CA LEU A 21 -1.04 -30.71 -16.36
C LEU A 21 -0.51 -32.16 -16.27
N LEU A 22 -0.12 -32.62 -15.09
CA LEU A 22 0.29 -34.02 -14.89
C LEU A 22 -0.88 -35.00 -15.13
N LEU A 23 -2.08 -34.68 -14.63
CA LEU A 23 -3.27 -35.50 -14.86
C LEU A 23 -3.67 -35.55 -16.34
N VAL A 24 -3.54 -34.42 -17.06
CA VAL A 24 -3.78 -34.35 -18.50
C VAL A 24 -2.74 -35.18 -19.26
N GLY A 25 -1.45 -35.09 -18.90
CA GLY A 25 -0.39 -35.92 -19.48
C GLY A 25 -0.67 -37.42 -19.31
N LEU A 26 -1.10 -37.83 -18.11
CA LEU A 26 -1.51 -39.21 -17.83
C LEU A 26 -2.72 -39.64 -18.67
N LYS A 27 -3.71 -38.77 -18.88
CA LYS A 27 -4.91 -39.07 -19.67
C LYS A 27 -4.68 -39.13 -21.18
N LEU A 28 -3.72 -38.36 -21.69
CA LEU A 28 -3.42 -38.27 -23.11
C LEU A 28 -2.61 -39.47 -23.61
N GLU A 29 -1.94 -40.20 -22.72
CA GLU A 29 -1.12 -41.41 -22.99
C GLU A 29 -0.20 -41.30 -24.22
N SER A 30 0.17 -40.07 -24.60
CA SER A 30 0.89 -39.78 -25.84
C SER A 30 2.19 -39.04 -25.54
N ARG A 31 3.23 -39.39 -26.28
CA ARG A 31 4.55 -38.75 -26.17
C ARG A 31 4.46 -37.23 -26.38
N THR A 32 3.72 -36.81 -27.41
CA THR A 32 3.50 -35.38 -27.71
C THR A 32 2.71 -34.68 -26.61
N GLY A 33 1.71 -35.34 -26.01
CA GLY A 33 0.96 -34.82 -24.87
C GLY A 33 1.85 -34.55 -23.65
N TRP A 34 2.75 -35.48 -23.33
CA TRP A 34 3.74 -35.30 -22.26
C TRP A 34 4.73 -34.17 -22.54
N LEU A 35 5.24 -34.04 -23.76
CA LEU A 35 6.14 -32.94 -24.13
C LEU A 35 5.48 -31.56 -23.93
N TRP A 36 4.22 -31.41 -24.36
CA TRP A 36 3.47 -30.16 -24.15
C TRP A 36 3.19 -29.89 -22.66
N CYS A 37 2.75 -30.89 -21.91
CA CYS A 37 2.44 -30.73 -20.49
C CYS A 37 3.69 -30.34 -19.68
N LEU A 38 4.81 -31.01 -19.90
CA LEU A 38 6.09 -30.71 -19.23
C LEU A 38 6.67 -29.37 -19.68
N GLY A 39 6.56 -29.03 -20.97
CA GLY A 39 6.99 -27.73 -21.49
C GLY A 39 6.22 -26.55 -20.88
N ILE A 40 4.88 -26.64 -20.85
CA ILE A 40 4.03 -25.63 -20.20
C ILE A 40 4.34 -25.55 -18.71
N MET A 41 4.51 -26.69 -18.04
CA MET A 41 4.86 -26.75 -16.62
C MET A 41 6.19 -26.05 -16.34
N ALA A 42 7.21 -26.26 -17.16
CA ALA A 42 8.50 -25.57 -17.04
C ALA A 42 8.34 -24.04 -17.18
N VAL A 43 7.63 -23.58 -18.22
CA VAL A 43 7.41 -22.13 -18.45
C VAL A 43 6.65 -21.48 -17.29
N VAL A 44 5.56 -22.09 -16.82
CA VAL A 44 4.77 -21.57 -15.70
C VAL A 44 5.61 -21.53 -14.42
N SER A 45 6.41 -22.56 -14.16
CA SER A 45 7.28 -22.63 -12.96
C SER A 45 8.37 -21.56 -13.00
N LEU A 46 8.96 -21.28 -14.17
CA LEU A 46 9.95 -20.22 -14.34
C LEU A 46 9.35 -18.83 -14.08
N LEU A 47 8.17 -18.55 -14.64
CA LEU A 47 7.47 -17.28 -14.42
C LEU A 47 7.04 -17.10 -12.96
N ALA A 48 6.54 -18.17 -12.34
CA ALA A 48 6.15 -18.18 -10.93
C ALA A 48 7.36 -17.97 -10.01
N TRP A 49 8.49 -18.61 -10.30
CA TRP A 49 9.75 -18.41 -9.59
C TRP A 49 10.22 -16.95 -9.68
N TYR A 50 10.29 -16.38 -10.90
CA TYR A 50 10.70 -15.00 -11.10
C TYR A 50 9.80 -14.01 -10.34
N SER A 51 8.49 -14.20 -10.41
CA SER A 51 7.52 -13.38 -9.67
C SER A 51 7.71 -13.47 -8.15
N THR A 52 7.96 -14.68 -7.64
CA THR A 52 8.18 -14.94 -6.22
C THR A 52 9.50 -14.32 -5.74
N LEU A 53 10.57 -14.44 -6.53
CA LEU A 53 11.85 -13.83 -6.22
C LEU A 53 11.81 -12.31 -6.25
N TYR A 54 11.11 -11.71 -7.22
CA TYR A 54 10.93 -10.27 -7.27
C TYR A 54 10.29 -9.77 -5.98
N ARG A 55 9.22 -10.43 -5.52
CA ARG A 55 8.57 -10.11 -4.23
C ARG A 55 9.49 -10.30 -3.04
N LEU A 56 10.21 -11.43 -2.98
CA LEU A 56 11.16 -11.69 -1.90
C LEU A 56 12.22 -10.59 -1.84
N ARG A 57 12.74 -10.13 -2.99
CA ARG A 57 13.71 -9.03 -3.04
C ARG A 57 13.09 -7.69 -2.64
N THR A 58 11.85 -7.40 -3.02
CA THR A 58 11.16 -6.17 -2.59
C THR A 58 10.94 -6.15 -1.08
N ILE A 59 10.57 -7.29 -0.48
CA ILE A 59 10.28 -7.41 0.96
C ILE A 59 11.56 -7.50 1.79
N SER A 60 12.59 -8.22 1.34
CA SER A 60 13.83 -8.42 2.11
C SER A 60 14.95 -7.44 1.77
N GLY A 61 14.81 -6.66 0.70
CA GLY A 61 15.83 -5.72 0.22
C GLY A 61 15.70 -4.30 0.75
N THR A 62 14.60 -3.99 1.47
CA THR A 62 14.38 -2.67 2.06
C THR A 62 14.69 -2.77 3.56
N PRO A 63 15.67 -2.01 4.10
CA PRO A 63 15.93 -2.05 5.54
C PRO A 63 14.80 -1.35 6.30
N THR A 64 14.35 -1.95 7.40
CA THR A 64 13.39 -1.34 8.32
C THR A 64 13.96 -0.04 8.87
N SER A 65 13.27 1.08 8.65
CA SER A 65 13.65 2.40 9.13
C SER A 65 12.81 2.79 10.35
N ARG A 66 13.38 3.64 11.21
CA ARG A 66 12.62 4.30 12.28
C ARG A 66 11.84 5.48 11.72
N ILE A 67 10.59 5.65 12.15
CA ILE A 67 9.70 6.72 11.67
C ILE A 67 10.34 8.10 11.86
N GLY A 68 10.95 8.36 13.01
CA GLY A 68 11.57 9.65 13.32
C GLY A 68 12.82 9.98 12.50
N SER A 69 13.38 9.01 11.75
CA SER A 69 14.58 9.21 10.93
C SER A 69 14.46 8.59 9.54
N ALA A 70 13.25 8.26 9.10
CA ALA A 70 13.03 7.63 7.80
C ALA A 70 13.30 8.64 6.68
N ALA A 71 13.97 8.18 5.62
CA ALA A 71 14.18 8.99 4.44
C ALA A 71 12.86 9.17 3.66
N GLN A 72 12.73 10.29 2.96
CA GLN A 72 11.61 10.52 2.03
C GLN A 72 11.65 9.49 0.90
N GLY A 73 10.49 8.98 0.50
CA GLY A 73 10.35 8.00 -0.58
C GLY A 73 10.03 6.60 -0.09
N TYR A 74 10.43 5.58 -0.85
CA TYR A 74 10.00 4.21 -0.60
C TYR A 74 10.78 3.54 0.53
N VAL A 75 10.09 3.24 1.63
CA VAL A 75 10.69 2.72 2.86
C VAL A 75 9.83 1.64 3.51
N GLU A 76 10.47 0.91 4.42
CA GLU A 76 9.85 -0.07 5.29
C GLU A 76 9.77 0.46 6.72
N LEU A 77 8.58 0.45 7.32
CA LEU A 77 8.32 0.89 8.69
C LEU A 77 7.59 -0.21 9.46
N THR A 78 7.83 -0.28 10.77
CA THR A 78 7.07 -1.13 11.68
C THR A 78 6.72 -0.32 12.93
N GLY A 79 5.49 -0.44 13.42
CA GLY A 79 5.07 0.20 14.65
C GLY A 79 3.73 -0.31 15.13
N ARG A 80 3.36 0.02 16.36
CA ARG A 80 2.08 -0.36 16.94
C ARG A 80 0.95 0.41 16.25
N GLY A 81 -0.07 -0.30 15.79
CA GLY A 81 -1.25 0.30 15.21
C GLY A 81 -2.03 1.14 16.22
N ALA A 82 -2.59 2.26 15.77
CA ALA A 82 -3.46 3.11 16.58
C ALA A 82 -4.51 3.78 15.72
N VAL A 83 -5.66 4.08 16.31
CA VAL A 83 -6.75 4.78 15.62
C VAL A 83 -6.34 6.23 15.32
N HIS A 84 -6.65 6.70 14.11
CA HIS A 84 -6.56 8.11 13.77
C HIS A 84 -7.97 8.72 13.77
N GLY A 85 -8.36 9.37 14.86
CA GLY A 85 -9.72 9.90 15.02
C GLY A 85 -10.71 8.82 15.48
N THR A 86 -11.70 8.48 14.65
CA THR A 86 -12.72 7.47 14.98
C THR A 86 -12.34 6.09 14.42
N PRO A 87 -12.47 5.02 15.23
CA PRO A 87 -12.22 3.66 14.73
C PRO A 87 -13.27 3.28 13.71
N ILE A 88 -12.86 2.52 12.70
CA ILE A 88 -13.82 1.88 11.81
C ILE A 88 -14.37 0.61 12.49
N LEU A 89 -15.57 0.22 12.10
CA LEU A 89 -16.18 -1.02 12.56
C LEU A 89 -16.07 -2.09 11.47
N SER A 90 -15.82 -3.32 11.90
CA SER A 90 -16.00 -4.48 11.04
C SER A 90 -17.46 -4.61 10.61
N ARG A 91 -17.68 -5.13 9.41
CA ARG A 91 -18.99 -5.07 8.74
C ARG A 91 -20.07 -5.89 9.45
N TYR A 92 -19.71 -7.07 9.93
CA TYR A 92 -20.63 -8.07 10.47
C TYR A 92 -20.47 -8.22 11.99
N SER A 93 -19.25 -8.14 12.53
CA SER A 93 -19.02 -8.27 13.98
C SER A 93 -19.07 -6.94 14.76
N ASN A 94 -19.13 -5.79 14.07
CA ASN A 94 -19.10 -4.45 14.69
C ASN A 94 -17.93 -4.23 15.67
N LEU A 95 -16.81 -4.91 15.42
CA LEU A 95 -15.60 -4.78 16.22
C LEU A 95 -14.81 -3.55 15.76
N PRO A 96 -14.37 -2.67 16.69
CA PRO A 96 -13.43 -1.61 16.38
C PRO A 96 -12.15 -2.19 15.76
N CYS A 97 -11.74 -1.64 14.63
CA CYS A 97 -10.55 -2.05 13.90
C CYS A 97 -9.97 -0.87 13.13
N LEU A 98 -8.75 -1.05 12.61
CA LEU A 98 -8.06 -0.06 11.78
C LEU A 98 -8.39 -0.25 10.29
N TRP A 99 -8.64 -1.50 9.91
CA TRP A 99 -8.99 -1.90 8.55
C TRP A 99 -9.84 -3.16 8.59
N CYS A 100 -10.85 -3.27 7.73
CA CYS A 100 -11.67 -4.47 7.61
C CYS A 100 -11.96 -4.82 6.15
N ARG A 101 -11.68 -6.07 5.76
CA ARG A 101 -12.26 -6.68 4.54
C ARG A 101 -13.31 -7.69 4.96
N TYR A 102 -14.40 -7.73 4.22
CA TYR A 102 -15.51 -8.61 4.51
C TYR A 102 -16.03 -9.30 3.25
N LYS A 103 -16.60 -10.48 3.45
CA LYS A 103 -17.18 -11.31 2.40
C LYS A 103 -18.37 -12.10 2.97
N MET A 104 -19.52 -12.03 2.31
CA MET A 104 -20.68 -12.88 2.55
C MET A 104 -20.94 -13.75 1.33
N GLU A 105 -21.08 -15.05 1.58
CA GLU A 105 -21.32 -16.05 0.56
C GLU A 105 -22.55 -16.86 0.91
N ARG A 106 -23.40 -17.15 -0.07
CA ARG A 106 -24.55 -18.03 0.10
C ARG A 106 -24.27 -19.42 -0.43
N LYS A 107 -24.76 -20.44 0.26
CA LYS A 107 -24.69 -21.82 -0.18
C LYS A 107 -25.59 -22.01 -1.42
N ARG A 108 -25.07 -22.65 -2.46
CA ARG A 108 -25.88 -22.96 -3.65
C ARG A 108 -26.84 -24.12 -3.36
N SER A 109 -28.04 -24.04 -3.96
CA SER A 109 -29.08 -25.08 -3.87
C SER A 109 -28.65 -26.42 -4.45
N ASP A 110 -27.72 -26.43 -5.41
CA ASP A 110 -27.16 -27.63 -6.06
C ASP A 110 -26.05 -28.31 -5.23
N ASN A 111 -25.76 -27.81 -4.02
CA ASN A 111 -24.67 -28.24 -3.15
C ASN A 111 -23.27 -28.12 -3.81
N LYS A 112 -23.13 -27.40 -4.94
CA LYS A 112 -21.84 -27.19 -5.65
C LYS A 112 -21.07 -25.97 -5.15
N GLY A 113 -21.10 -25.74 -3.84
CA GLY A 113 -20.29 -24.73 -3.17
C GLY A 113 -21.00 -23.42 -2.85
N TRP A 114 -20.22 -22.34 -2.83
CA TRP A 114 -20.62 -21.04 -2.29
C TRP A 114 -20.60 -19.98 -3.38
N HIS A 115 -21.58 -19.06 -3.36
CA HIS A 115 -21.64 -17.91 -4.25
C HIS A 115 -21.49 -16.63 -3.45
N THR A 116 -20.56 -15.76 -3.83
CA THR A 116 -20.36 -14.47 -3.16
C THR A 116 -21.49 -13.51 -3.49
N GLU A 117 -22.23 -13.08 -2.47
CA GLU A 117 -23.32 -12.11 -2.63
C GLU A 117 -22.89 -10.69 -2.24
N GLU A 118 -22.05 -10.56 -1.21
CA GLU A 118 -21.52 -9.27 -0.75
C GLU A 118 -20.02 -9.39 -0.49
N GLN A 119 -19.25 -8.38 -0.89
CA GLN A 119 -17.86 -8.24 -0.49
C GLN A 119 -17.44 -6.78 -0.53
N GLY A 120 -16.50 -6.40 0.33
CA GLY A 120 -16.04 -5.03 0.40
C GLY A 120 -14.86 -4.84 1.32
N VAL A 121 -14.43 -3.59 1.41
CA VAL A 121 -13.38 -3.13 2.31
C VAL A 121 -13.88 -1.86 2.98
N ASN A 122 -13.89 -1.87 4.31
CA ASN A 122 -14.01 -0.67 5.14
C ASN A 122 -12.59 -0.26 5.53
N SER A 123 -12.22 0.97 5.21
CA SER A 123 -10.89 1.49 5.47
C SER A 123 -10.94 2.98 5.77
N ALA A 124 -10.12 3.42 6.71
CA ALA A 124 -9.84 4.81 6.98
C ALA A 124 -8.33 4.95 7.26
N PRO A 125 -7.76 6.16 7.19
CA PRO A 125 -6.42 6.41 7.68
C PRO A 125 -6.29 5.99 9.14
N PHE A 126 -5.16 5.40 9.50
CA PHE A 126 -4.83 5.04 10.87
C PHE A 126 -3.38 5.39 11.16
N LEU A 127 -2.94 5.27 12.41
CA LEU A 127 -1.56 5.58 12.81
C LEU A 127 -0.77 4.31 13.05
N ILE A 128 0.54 4.38 12.80
CA ILE A 128 1.53 3.52 13.45
C ILE A 128 2.47 4.36 14.31
N ASP A 129 2.90 3.80 15.43
CA ASP A 129 3.85 4.41 16.36
C ASP A 129 4.96 3.41 16.69
N ASP A 130 6.21 3.76 16.38
CA ASP A 130 7.39 2.93 16.63
C ASP A 130 8.20 3.39 17.85
N GLY A 131 7.66 4.35 18.62
CA GLY A 131 8.32 5.02 19.74
C GLY A 131 9.30 6.13 19.34
N SER A 132 9.74 6.20 18.08
CA SER A 132 10.56 7.29 17.55
C SER A 132 9.72 8.38 16.85
N GLY A 133 8.53 8.02 16.37
CA GLY A 133 7.61 8.95 15.75
C GLY A 133 6.30 8.29 15.37
N LYS A 134 5.36 9.08 14.85
CA LYS A 134 4.06 8.62 14.35
C LYS A 134 3.98 8.78 12.85
N CYS A 135 3.33 7.83 12.19
CA CYS A 135 3.07 7.88 10.75
C CYS A 135 1.59 7.54 10.47
N VAL A 136 0.94 8.40 9.70
CA VAL A 136 -0.42 8.18 9.19
C VAL A 136 -0.33 7.24 8.00
N ILE A 137 -0.97 6.09 8.11
CA ILE A 137 -1.11 5.12 7.04
C ILE A 137 -2.43 5.35 6.32
N ASP A 138 -2.37 5.65 5.02
CA ASP A 138 -3.54 5.57 4.16
C ASP A 138 -3.58 4.17 3.50
N PRO A 139 -4.50 3.28 3.90
CA PRO A 139 -4.57 1.92 3.35
C PRO A 139 -5.07 1.85 1.90
N GLN A 140 -5.46 2.97 1.29
CA GLN A 140 -5.96 2.96 -0.08
C GLN A 140 -4.92 2.41 -1.06
N GLY A 141 -5.30 1.39 -1.83
CA GLY A 141 -4.42 0.76 -2.82
C GLY A 141 -3.41 -0.24 -2.23
N ALA A 142 -3.37 -0.41 -0.90
CA ALA A 142 -2.49 -1.37 -0.25
C ALA A 142 -2.94 -2.82 -0.47
N GLU A 143 -1.96 -3.72 -0.63
CA GLU A 143 -2.12 -5.16 -0.41
C GLU A 143 -2.10 -5.37 1.11
N VAL A 144 -3.25 -5.69 1.71
CA VAL A 144 -3.37 -5.91 3.16
C VAL A 144 -3.40 -7.41 3.46
N VAL A 145 -2.46 -7.86 4.28
CA VAL A 145 -2.36 -9.24 4.73
C VAL A 145 -2.52 -9.26 6.25
N THR A 146 -3.37 -10.13 6.78
CA THR A 146 -3.61 -10.18 8.22
C THR A 146 -3.77 -11.60 8.75
N ARG A 147 -3.28 -11.82 9.97
CA ARG A 147 -3.52 -13.04 10.75
C ARG A 147 -4.93 -13.13 11.34
N HIS A 148 -5.61 -11.99 11.52
CA HIS A 148 -6.96 -11.96 12.08
C HIS A 148 -7.99 -12.24 10.99
N LYS A 149 -8.51 -13.46 10.99
CA LYS A 149 -9.54 -13.91 10.07
C LYS A 149 -10.56 -14.75 10.82
N ASP A 150 -11.80 -14.28 10.83
CA ASP A 150 -12.93 -15.05 11.36
C ASP A 150 -13.87 -15.45 10.23
N SER A 151 -14.41 -16.66 10.32
CA SER A 151 -15.45 -17.14 9.42
C SER A 151 -16.45 -17.98 10.19
N TRP A 152 -17.73 -17.72 9.94
CA TRP A 152 -18.84 -18.45 10.56
C TRP A 152 -19.98 -18.59 9.57
N THR A 153 -20.86 -19.54 9.85
CA THR A 153 -22.04 -19.81 9.03
C THR A 153 -23.29 -19.51 9.85
N SER A 154 -24.27 -18.84 9.25
CA SER A 154 -25.59 -18.63 9.82
C SER A 154 -26.64 -18.88 8.73
N GLY A 155 -27.46 -19.92 8.92
CA GLY A 155 -28.36 -20.41 7.87
C GLY A 155 -27.61 -20.81 6.60
N ASP A 156 -28.06 -20.30 5.45
CA ASP A 156 -27.44 -20.54 4.14
C ASP A 156 -26.23 -19.64 3.86
N TYR A 157 -25.83 -18.78 4.80
CA TYR A 157 -24.81 -17.77 4.59
C TYR A 157 -23.52 -18.09 5.35
N ARG A 158 -22.38 -17.92 4.69
CA ARG A 158 -21.05 -17.90 5.28
C ARG A 158 -20.51 -16.47 5.25
N TYR A 159 -20.16 -15.98 6.43
CA TYR A 159 -19.52 -14.69 6.62
C TYR A 159 -18.03 -14.90 6.82
N THR A 160 -17.22 -14.01 6.28
CA THR A 160 -15.77 -13.98 6.49
C THR A 160 -15.32 -12.54 6.66
N GLU A 161 -14.55 -12.27 7.71
CA GLU A 161 -13.95 -10.97 7.98
C GLU A 161 -12.45 -11.10 8.22
N TRP A 162 -11.69 -10.15 7.66
CA TRP A 162 -10.27 -9.96 7.89
C TRP A 162 -10.07 -8.57 8.48
N ARG A 163 -9.26 -8.44 9.53
CA ARG A 163 -9.11 -7.19 10.27
C ARG A 163 -7.66 -6.85 10.59
N LEU A 164 -7.35 -5.57 10.69
CA LEU A 164 -6.17 -5.06 11.43
C LEU A 164 -6.67 -4.41 12.71
N LEU A 165 -6.02 -4.71 13.84
CA LEU A 165 -6.41 -4.21 15.15
C LEU A 165 -5.35 -3.23 15.68
N ASP A 166 -5.74 -2.39 16.64
CA ASP A 166 -4.86 -1.44 17.34
C ASP A 166 -3.89 -2.12 18.33
N ILE A 167 -4.12 -3.39 18.65
CA ILE A 167 -3.19 -4.22 19.41
C ILE A 167 -2.07 -4.80 18.55
N ASP A 168 -2.15 -4.66 17.23
CA ASP A 168 -1.17 -5.26 16.32
C ASP A 168 0.07 -4.39 16.15
N ASP A 169 1.22 -5.06 16.07
CA ASP A 169 2.41 -4.49 15.43
C ASP A 169 2.19 -4.57 13.92
N ILE A 170 2.18 -3.40 13.28
CA ILE A 170 1.89 -3.24 11.86
C ILE A 170 3.19 -2.93 11.12
N TYR A 171 3.50 -3.81 10.19
CA TYR A 171 4.50 -3.64 9.16
C TYR A 171 3.87 -2.92 7.96
N VAL A 172 4.56 -1.90 7.45
CA VAL A 172 4.14 -1.19 6.24
C VAL A 172 5.33 -0.95 5.32
N LEU A 173 5.15 -1.25 4.04
CA LEU A 173 6.10 -0.97 2.97
C LEU A 173 5.41 -0.11 1.92
N GLY A 174 5.90 1.10 1.66
CA GLY A 174 5.26 2.05 0.76
C GLY A 174 6.03 3.36 0.61
N GLU A 175 5.35 4.39 0.10
CA GLU A 175 5.92 5.73 -0.10
C GLU A 175 5.74 6.59 1.16
N PHE A 176 6.84 6.91 1.84
CA PHE A 176 6.88 7.78 2.99
C PHE A 176 7.07 9.24 2.60
N LYS A 177 6.23 10.11 3.17
CA LYS A 177 6.27 11.56 2.97
C LYS A 177 6.08 12.30 4.27
N THR A 178 6.88 13.33 4.48
CA THR A 178 6.70 14.27 5.59
C THR A 178 6.10 15.57 5.05
N VAL A 179 5.03 16.04 5.69
CA VAL A 179 4.39 17.32 5.40
C VAL A 179 4.37 18.13 6.69
N GLY A 180 4.84 19.38 6.63
CA GLY A 180 5.00 20.25 7.79
C GLY A 180 6.16 21.24 7.59
N GLY A 181 6.60 21.84 8.68
CA GLY A 181 7.62 22.89 8.65
C GLY A 181 8.93 22.45 8.00
N SER A 182 9.41 21.23 8.24
CA SER A 182 10.69 20.76 7.67
C SER A 182 10.65 20.54 6.16
N SER A 183 9.45 20.31 5.61
CA SER A 183 9.20 20.08 4.18
C SER A 183 8.86 21.35 3.39
N THR A 184 8.75 22.49 4.05
CA THR A 184 8.27 23.74 3.44
C THR A 184 9.29 24.30 2.45
N THR A 185 8.88 24.48 1.19
CA THR A 185 9.68 25.12 0.13
C THR A 185 9.35 26.61 -0.05
N LEU A 186 8.50 27.18 0.81
CA LEU A 186 8.08 28.58 0.71
C LEU A 186 9.27 29.50 0.93
N THR A 187 9.51 30.39 -0.03
CA THR A 187 10.51 31.45 0.13
C THR A 187 9.89 32.73 0.68
N GLN A 188 10.69 33.50 1.40
CA GLN A 188 10.25 34.82 1.90
C GLN A 188 9.73 35.71 0.75
N ASP A 189 10.40 35.71 -0.40
CA ASP A 189 10.03 36.54 -1.55
C ASP A 189 8.67 36.16 -2.17
N GLU A 190 8.35 34.86 -2.22
CA GLU A 190 7.04 34.39 -2.67
C GLU A 190 5.93 34.81 -1.71
N LEU A 191 6.17 34.69 -0.40
CA LEU A 191 5.22 35.12 0.62
C LEU A 191 5.01 36.64 0.59
N VAL A 192 6.06 37.44 0.36
CA VAL A 192 5.90 38.90 0.19
C VAL A 192 5.02 39.23 -1.02
N LYS A 193 5.22 38.56 -2.15
CA LYS A 193 4.38 38.74 -3.34
C LYS A 193 2.93 38.36 -3.06
N GLN A 194 2.72 37.25 -2.35
CA GLN A 194 1.39 36.79 -1.97
C GLN A 194 0.69 37.80 -1.05
N VAL A 195 1.35 38.26 0.01
CA VAL A 195 0.79 39.26 0.96
C VAL A 195 0.44 40.56 0.24
N LEU A 196 1.33 41.06 -0.64
CA LEU A 196 1.03 42.26 -1.43
C LEU A 196 -0.12 42.06 -2.42
N SER A 197 -0.26 40.85 -2.99
CA SER A 197 -1.39 40.53 -3.85
C SER A 197 -2.70 40.51 -3.07
N GLU A 198 -2.71 39.88 -1.90
CA GLU A 198 -3.87 39.84 -0.98
C GLU A 198 -4.31 41.27 -0.59
N TRP A 199 -3.38 42.12 -0.17
CA TRP A 199 -3.71 43.49 0.22
C TRP A 199 -4.17 44.36 -0.95
N LYS A 200 -3.67 44.12 -2.17
CA LYS A 200 -4.17 44.82 -3.37
C LYS A 200 -5.60 44.42 -3.74
N MET A 201 -6.02 43.19 -3.41
CA MET A 201 -7.42 42.76 -3.60
C MET A 201 -8.36 43.48 -2.62
N ASP A 202 -7.89 43.77 -1.40
CA ASP A 202 -8.59 44.62 -0.42
C ASP A 202 -8.02 46.05 -0.42
N ASN A 203 -8.23 46.76 -1.53
CA ASN A 203 -7.69 48.11 -1.73
C ASN A 203 -8.17 49.11 -0.65
N ALA A 204 -9.36 48.90 -0.07
CA ALA A 204 -9.89 49.75 0.97
C ALA A 204 -9.11 49.63 2.29
N ASP A 205 -8.78 48.41 2.73
CA ASP A 205 -7.93 48.18 3.90
C ASP A 205 -6.49 48.66 3.64
N LEU A 206 -5.97 48.43 2.44
CA LEU A 206 -4.64 48.87 2.05
C LEU A 206 -4.48 50.40 2.13
N LEU A 207 -5.42 51.16 1.54
CA LEU A 207 -5.43 52.62 1.64
C LEU A 207 -5.56 53.06 3.09
N LYS A 208 -6.52 52.52 3.85
CA LYS A 208 -6.70 52.85 5.28
C LYS A 208 -5.44 52.68 6.12
N ARG A 209 -4.57 51.71 5.78
CA ARG A 209 -3.36 51.38 6.54
C ARG A 209 -2.14 52.19 6.13
N PHE A 210 -2.05 52.63 4.87
CA PHE A 210 -0.82 53.16 4.30
C PHE A 210 -0.95 54.52 3.60
N ASP A 211 -2.16 54.97 3.26
CA ASP A 211 -2.44 56.33 2.76
C ASP A 211 -2.46 57.30 3.95
N LEU A 212 -1.31 57.96 4.19
CA LEU A 212 -1.09 58.81 5.35
C LEU A 212 -1.67 60.22 5.15
N ASP A 213 -1.74 60.68 3.89
CA ASP A 213 -2.28 61.99 3.56
C ASP A 213 -3.76 61.96 3.15
N ASN A 214 -4.37 60.76 3.04
CA ASN A 214 -5.75 60.49 2.66
C ASN A 214 -6.12 61.02 1.27
N ASN A 215 -5.18 61.02 0.32
CA ASN A 215 -5.41 61.48 -1.05
C ASN A 215 -6.05 60.40 -1.95
N GLY A 216 -6.18 59.16 -1.47
CA GLY A 216 -6.76 58.01 -2.17
C GLY A 216 -5.80 57.26 -3.10
N VAL A 217 -4.50 57.60 -3.11
CA VAL A 217 -3.46 57.02 -3.96
C VAL A 217 -2.14 56.88 -3.19
N LEU A 218 -1.60 55.67 -3.12
CA LEU A 218 -0.31 55.44 -2.45
C LEU A 218 0.87 56.00 -3.24
N ASP A 219 1.62 56.91 -2.63
CA ASP A 219 2.89 57.44 -3.17
C ASP A 219 4.06 56.44 -2.98
N MET A 220 5.26 56.77 -3.47
CA MET A 220 6.42 55.88 -3.34
C MET A 220 6.81 55.59 -1.88
N ARG A 221 6.67 56.55 -0.96
CA ARG A 221 7.00 56.38 0.47
C ARG A 221 5.99 55.49 1.14
N GLU A 222 4.72 55.67 0.84
CA GLU A 222 3.63 54.84 1.34
C GLU A 222 3.71 53.41 0.79
N TRP A 223 4.08 53.25 -0.49
CA TRP A 223 4.40 51.94 -1.06
C TRP A 223 5.62 51.28 -0.42
N MET A 224 6.66 52.03 -0.07
CA MET A 224 7.80 51.50 0.69
C MET A 224 7.37 51.02 2.08
N LEU A 225 6.50 51.77 2.76
CA LEU A 225 5.90 51.36 4.03
C LEU A 225 5.08 50.09 3.89
N ALA A 226 4.18 50.02 2.89
CA ALA A 226 3.40 48.82 2.59
C ALA A 226 4.29 47.61 2.29
N ARG A 227 5.33 47.77 1.47
CA ARG A 227 6.29 46.71 1.17
C ARG A 227 7.07 46.26 2.42
N SER A 228 7.47 47.19 3.28
CA SER A 228 8.16 46.87 4.54
C SER A 228 7.26 46.09 5.52
N ALA A 229 5.97 46.44 5.57
CA ALA A 229 4.99 45.73 6.38
C ALA A 229 4.70 44.35 5.80
N ALA A 230 4.59 44.23 4.47
CA ALA A 230 4.41 42.96 3.79
C ALA A 230 5.60 42.02 4.02
N LYS A 231 6.83 42.55 4.09
CA LYS A 231 8.02 41.77 4.46
C LYS A 231 7.93 41.19 5.87
N ARG A 232 7.52 41.99 6.85
CA ARG A 232 7.35 41.53 8.24
C ARG A 232 6.22 40.50 8.37
N GLU A 233 5.12 40.70 7.68
CA GLU A 233 4.01 39.74 7.66
C GLU A 233 4.44 38.42 6.99
N ALA A 234 5.19 38.50 5.89
CA ALA A 234 5.75 37.31 5.22
C ALA A 234 6.74 36.56 6.11
N GLU A 235 7.60 37.26 6.85
CA GLU A 235 8.50 36.64 7.87
C GLU A 235 7.69 35.90 8.92
N LYS A 236 6.67 36.54 9.50
CA LYS A 236 5.79 35.91 10.49
C LYS A 236 5.11 34.65 9.95
N ARG A 237 4.53 34.70 8.75
CA ARG A 237 3.88 33.54 8.11
C ARG A 237 4.88 32.42 7.81
N LEU A 238 6.10 32.77 7.41
CA LEU A 238 7.17 31.80 7.20
C LEU A 238 7.56 31.11 8.51
N ASP A 239 7.74 31.87 9.59
CA ASP A 239 8.05 31.34 10.92
C ASP A 239 6.93 30.41 11.41
N GLU A 240 5.67 30.81 11.25
CA GLU A 240 4.50 29.96 11.57
C GLU A 240 4.47 28.68 10.74
N ALA A 241 4.76 28.76 9.43
CA ALA A 241 4.83 27.59 8.56
C ALA A 241 5.97 26.64 8.95
N LEU A 242 7.16 27.18 9.26
CA LEU A 242 8.32 26.40 9.71
C LEU A 242 8.13 25.79 11.10
N ALA A 243 7.35 26.43 11.97
CA ALA A 243 7.02 25.92 13.29
C ALA A 243 5.90 24.87 13.28
N ALA A 244 5.21 24.67 12.15
CA ALA A 244 4.14 23.68 12.03
C ALA A 244 4.70 22.26 12.24
N PRO A 245 4.05 21.42 13.06
CA PRO A 245 4.53 20.07 13.34
C PRO A 245 4.53 19.21 12.08
N ASP A 246 5.57 18.40 11.95
CA ASP A 246 5.68 17.45 10.85
C ASP A 246 4.70 16.28 11.05
N ILE A 247 3.95 16.00 9.99
CA ILE A 247 3.08 14.83 9.89
C ILE A 247 3.67 13.91 8.83
N ASN A 248 3.99 12.70 9.26
CA ASN A 248 4.47 11.65 8.37
C ASN A 248 3.29 10.87 7.79
N PHE A 249 3.35 10.59 6.51
CA PHE A 249 2.35 9.82 5.77
C PHE A 249 3.02 8.64 5.07
N MET A 250 2.30 7.53 5.02
CA MET A 250 2.65 6.35 4.25
C MET A 250 1.55 6.09 3.24
N LEU A 251 1.92 6.16 1.96
CA LEU A 251 1.00 6.24 0.83
C LEU A 251 1.34 5.19 -0.23
N GLN A 252 0.42 5.01 -1.17
CA GLN A 252 0.67 4.20 -2.37
C GLN A 252 1.79 4.86 -3.23
N PRO A 253 2.86 4.12 -3.57
CA PRO A 253 3.88 4.60 -4.50
C PRO A 253 3.32 4.89 -5.90
N ARG A 254 3.71 6.02 -6.49
CA ARG A 254 3.24 6.45 -7.83
C ARG A 254 3.83 5.64 -8.98
N ASP A 255 4.96 4.98 -8.75
CA ASP A 255 5.69 4.18 -9.73
C ASP A 255 5.22 2.71 -9.82
N GLY A 256 4.16 2.36 -9.07
CA GLY A 256 3.59 1.01 -9.09
C GLY A 256 4.36 -0.02 -8.27
N ARG A 257 5.34 0.39 -7.44
CA ARG A 257 5.95 -0.48 -6.44
C ARG A 257 4.92 -1.02 -5.45
N LEU A 258 5.29 -2.12 -4.77
CA LEU A 258 4.41 -2.81 -3.84
C LEU A 258 4.04 -1.89 -2.68
N PHE A 259 2.74 -1.69 -2.46
CA PHE A 259 2.25 -1.10 -1.22
C PHE A 259 1.67 -2.23 -0.36
N LEU A 260 2.29 -2.54 0.77
CA LEU A 260 1.95 -3.70 1.61
C LEU A 260 1.74 -3.25 3.06
N ILE A 261 0.63 -3.70 3.66
CA ILE A 261 0.35 -3.55 5.09
C ILE A 261 0.13 -4.94 5.67
N SER A 262 0.80 -5.25 6.78
CA SER A 262 0.77 -6.58 7.39
C SER A 262 0.88 -6.54 8.90
N ASN A 263 0.17 -7.42 9.61
CA ASN A 263 0.42 -7.74 11.03
C ASN A 263 1.02 -9.15 11.23
N LEU A 264 1.54 -9.73 10.14
CA LEU A 264 2.34 -10.94 10.18
C LEU A 264 3.79 -10.60 10.44
N ASP A 265 4.45 -11.51 11.16
CA ASP A 265 5.88 -11.52 11.39
C ASP A 265 6.66 -11.58 10.06
N GLN A 266 7.52 -10.58 9.80
CA GLN A 266 8.27 -10.40 8.55
C GLN A 266 9.11 -11.64 8.22
N ASP A 267 9.74 -12.24 9.22
CA ASP A 267 10.59 -13.42 9.06
C ASP A 267 9.78 -14.61 8.54
N LYS A 268 8.53 -14.76 9.01
CA LYS A 268 7.64 -15.83 8.57
C LYS A 268 7.16 -15.61 7.14
N LEU A 269 6.88 -14.36 6.76
CA LEU A 269 6.47 -14.03 5.40
C LEU A 269 7.62 -14.24 4.41
N ALA A 270 8.81 -13.76 4.73
CA ALA A 270 10.01 -13.95 3.92
C ALA A 270 10.39 -15.44 3.80
N ALA A 271 10.33 -16.20 4.89
CA ALA A 271 10.58 -17.65 4.87
C ALA A 271 9.59 -18.39 3.97
N ARG A 272 8.30 -18.02 4.01
CA ARG A 272 7.28 -18.59 3.13
C ARG A 272 7.57 -18.32 1.66
N TYR A 273 7.94 -17.09 1.29
CA TYR A 273 8.32 -16.77 -0.09
C TYR A 273 9.61 -17.47 -0.53
N LYS A 274 10.59 -17.63 0.36
CA LYS A 274 11.80 -18.46 0.10
C LYS A 274 11.42 -19.91 -0.20
N LEU A 275 10.52 -20.51 0.59
CA LEU A 275 10.05 -21.88 0.38
C LEU A 275 9.37 -22.03 -0.99
N TRP A 276 8.49 -21.10 -1.37
CA TRP A 276 7.83 -21.12 -2.67
C TRP A 276 8.81 -20.91 -3.83
N ALA A 277 9.80 -20.04 -3.68
CA ALA A 277 10.84 -19.86 -4.68
C ALA A 277 11.61 -21.18 -4.91
N TRP A 278 11.98 -21.88 -3.84
CA TRP A 278 12.60 -23.21 -3.94
C TRP A 278 11.67 -24.25 -4.57
N ALA A 279 10.39 -24.28 -4.20
CA ALA A 279 9.43 -25.19 -4.78
C ALA A 279 9.32 -25.02 -6.30
N HIS A 280 9.23 -23.78 -6.80
CA HIS A 280 9.18 -23.51 -8.24
C HIS A 280 10.45 -23.91 -8.97
N ILE A 281 11.63 -23.72 -8.35
CA ILE A 281 12.90 -24.22 -8.90
C ILE A 281 12.86 -25.74 -9.03
N VAL A 282 12.45 -26.45 -7.97
CA VAL A 282 12.39 -27.92 -7.97
C VAL A 282 11.45 -28.44 -9.05
N ILE A 283 10.26 -27.83 -9.19
CA ILE A 283 9.29 -28.22 -10.23
C ILE A 283 9.81 -27.90 -11.63
N LEU A 284 10.46 -26.75 -11.83
CA LEU A 284 11.08 -26.39 -13.10
C LEU A 284 12.12 -27.42 -13.53
N PHE A 285 13.07 -27.75 -12.66
CA PHE A 285 14.10 -28.75 -12.98
C PHE A 285 13.50 -30.15 -13.15
N GLY A 286 12.51 -30.54 -12.33
CA GLY A 286 11.79 -31.79 -12.52
C GLY A 286 11.08 -31.87 -13.88
N ALA A 287 10.44 -30.79 -14.32
CA ALA A 287 9.79 -30.70 -15.63
C ALA A 287 10.80 -30.82 -16.78
N LEU A 288 11.94 -30.12 -16.69
CA LEU A 288 13.00 -30.17 -17.70
C LEU A 288 13.66 -31.55 -17.78
N SER A 289 13.94 -32.18 -16.64
CA SER A 289 14.46 -33.54 -16.58
C SER A 289 13.47 -34.56 -17.17
N GLY A 290 12.18 -34.44 -16.86
CA GLY A 290 11.14 -35.27 -17.46
C GLY A 290 11.04 -35.07 -18.97
N LEU A 291 11.15 -33.83 -19.45
CA LEU A 291 11.10 -33.50 -20.87
C LEU A 291 12.29 -34.11 -21.62
N ALA A 292 13.49 -34.00 -21.07
CA ALA A 292 14.68 -34.65 -21.62
C ALA A 292 14.53 -36.18 -21.68
N TRP A 293 13.95 -36.80 -20.65
CA TRP A 293 13.68 -38.24 -20.62
C TRP A 293 12.67 -38.67 -21.69
N VAL A 294 11.55 -37.96 -21.84
CA VAL A 294 10.52 -38.25 -22.87
C VAL A 294 11.05 -38.04 -24.29
N LEU A 295 12.00 -37.12 -24.48
CA LEU A 295 12.68 -36.95 -25.77
C LEU A 295 13.59 -38.12 -26.13
N GLN A 296 14.14 -38.83 -25.14
CA GLN A 296 14.98 -40.02 -25.35
C GLN A 296 14.17 -41.29 -25.64
N LEU A 297 12.89 -41.32 -25.29
CA LEU A 297 12.01 -42.46 -25.59
C LEU A 297 11.80 -42.58 -27.12
N PRO A 298 11.82 -43.80 -27.68
CA PRO A 298 11.55 -44.01 -29.10
C PRO A 298 10.15 -43.49 -29.48
N SER A 299 10.01 -42.96 -30.69
CA SER A 299 8.69 -42.65 -31.26
C SER A 299 8.01 -43.96 -31.64
N SER A 300 7.17 -44.47 -30.75
CA SER A 300 6.15 -45.48 -31.07
C SER A 300 4.91 -44.79 -31.65
#